data_AF-G6Y7U5-F1
#
_entry.id   AF-G6Y7U5-F1
#
_cell.length_a   1.000
_cell.length_b   1.000
_cell.length_c   1.000
_cell.angle_alpha   90.00
_cell.angle_beta   90.00
_cell.angle_gamma   90.00
#
_symmetry.space_group_name_H-M   'P 1'
#
loop_
_entity.id
_entity.type
_entity.pdbx_description
1 polymer ?
#
loop_
_entity_poly.entity_id
_entity_poly.type
_entity_poly.pdbx_seq_one_letter_code
_entity_poly.pdbx_strand_id
1 'polypeptide(L)'
;MPDTDGRRKRGNAWTLGKSHERGDLILIRCGHCNIKRWYEPSDLIRLFGDVDIDLIDGHMLCEKCRNKEFVRAEARHLTARERVGIRVRRLAEIRVVRRVVWKDEE
;
A
#
# COMPACT_ATOMS: atom_id res chain seq x y z
N MET A 1 24.92 -1.31 19.96
CA MET A 1 23.65 -0.59 19.73
C MET A 1 23.51 -0.40 18.23
N PRO A 2 22.36 -0.63 17.57
CA PRO A 2 22.33 -0.71 16.12
C PRO A 2 22.21 0.66 15.46
N ASP A 3 23.20 0.99 14.64
CA ASP A 3 23.14 1.96 13.55
C ASP A 3 22.05 1.57 12.56
N THR A 4 20.97 2.36 12.44
CA THR A 4 20.09 2.34 11.26
C THR A 4 19.29 3.65 11.15
N ASP A 5 19.89 4.69 10.57
CA ASP A 5 19.13 5.68 9.80
C ASP A 5 19.95 6.08 8.58
N GLY A 6 20.07 5.14 7.64
CA GLY A 6 20.51 5.45 6.29
C GLY A 6 19.45 6.30 5.62
N ARG A 7 19.51 7.64 5.80
CA ARG A 7 18.71 8.61 5.05
C ARG A 7 18.89 8.36 3.56
N ARG A 8 17.96 7.62 2.96
CA ARG A 8 17.93 7.42 1.51
C ARG A 8 17.76 8.78 0.85
N LYS A 9 18.67 9.11 -0.07
CA LYS A 9 18.68 10.39 -0.79
C LYS A 9 17.34 10.60 -1.50
N ARG A 10 16.66 11.72 -1.17
CA ARG A 10 15.49 12.26 -1.88
C ARG A 10 15.86 12.44 -3.36
N GLY A 11 15.54 11.45 -4.19
CA GLY A 11 15.89 11.44 -5.61
C GLY A 11 15.66 10.09 -6.28
N ASN A 12 15.81 8.98 -5.53
CA ASN A 12 15.61 7.62 -6.04
C ASN A 12 14.36 6.91 -5.50
N ALA A 13 13.44 7.68 -4.91
CA ALA A 13 12.17 7.17 -4.43
C ALA A 13 11.34 6.63 -5.60
N TRP A 14 10.94 5.36 -5.50
CA TRP A 14 10.06 4.71 -6.47
C TRP A 14 8.63 4.94 -6.01
N THR A 15 8.00 5.99 -6.53
CA THR A 15 6.68 6.45 -6.10
C THR A 15 5.54 5.73 -6.82
N LEU A 16 4.35 5.83 -6.24
CA LEU A 16 3.12 5.31 -6.85
C LEU A 16 2.84 5.90 -8.23
N GLY A 17 3.13 7.18 -8.45
CA GLY A 17 3.00 7.86 -9.74
C GLY A 17 3.89 7.24 -10.80
N LYS A 18 5.19 7.07 -10.52
CA LYS A 18 6.13 6.38 -11.44
C LYS A 18 5.72 4.95 -11.72
N SER A 19 5.23 4.25 -10.69
CA SER A 19 4.69 2.89 -10.82
C SER A 19 3.47 2.86 -11.74
N HIS A 20 2.59 3.85 -11.66
CA HIS A 20 1.43 3.99 -12.55
C HIS A 20 1.85 4.23 -14.00
N GLU A 21 2.75 5.18 -14.23
CA GLU A 21 3.24 5.54 -15.57
C GLU A 21 3.92 4.36 -16.27
N ARG A 22 4.67 3.54 -15.52
CA ARG A 22 5.28 2.31 -16.04
C ARG A 22 4.27 1.18 -16.29
N GLY A 23 3.05 1.31 -15.78
CA GLY A 23 2.01 0.28 -15.84
C GLY A 23 2.25 -0.89 -14.88
N ASP A 24 2.95 -0.66 -13.78
CA ASP A 24 3.14 -1.69 -12.75
C ASP A 24 1.88 -1.84 -11.88
N LEU A 25 1.79 -2.98 -11.20
CA LEU A 25 0.81 -3.19 -10.14
C LEU A 25 1.50 -3.26 -8.78
N ILE A 26 0.78 -2.84 -7.74
CA ILE A 26 1.27 -2.93 -6.37
C ILE A 26 0.79 -4.25 -5.76
N LEU A 27 1.75 -5.11 -5.43
CA LEU A 27 1.52 -6.32 -4.65
C LEU A 27 1.62 -5.97 -3.18
N ILE A 28 0.58 -6.27 -2.42
CA ILE A 28 0.60 -6.22 -0.96
C ILE A 28 0.50 -7.63 -0.44
N ARG A 29 1.48 -8.03 0.35
CA ARG A 29 1.58 -9.35 0.96
C ARG A 29 1.65 -9.23 2.47
N CYS A 30 0.89 -10.07 3.17
CA CYS A 30 1.11 -10.30 4.60
C CYS A 30 2.05 -11.49 4.79
N GLY A 31 3.21 -11.29 5.41
CA GLY A 31 4.17 -12.35 5.73
C GLY A 31 3.64 -13.37 6.74
N HIS A 32 2.72 -12.96 7.62
CA HIS A 32 2.12 -13.84 8.62
C HIS A 32 0.98 -14.69 8.04
N CYS A 33 0.01 -14.08 7.35
CA CYS A 33 -1.14 -14.81 6.78
C CYS A 33 -0.88 -15.38 5.38
N ASN A 34 0.24 -15.02 4.76
CA ASN A 34 0.62 -15.35 3.39
C ASN A 34 -0.40 -14.96 2.29
N ILE A 35 -1.29 -14.02 2.59
CA ILE A 35 -2.27 -13.49 1.64
C ILE A 35 -1.59 -12.46 0.74
N LYS A 36 -1.87 -12.51 -0.55
CA LYS A 36 -1.37 -11.61 -1.59
C LYS A 36 -2.52 -10.90 -2.26
N ARG A 37 -2.41 -9.58 -2.44
CA ARG A 37 -3.42 -8.76 -3.11
C ARG A 37 -2.77 -7.76 -4.04
N TRP A 38 -3.36 -7.60 -5.21
CA TRP A 38 -2.88 -6.69 -6.24
C TRP A 38 -3.76 -5.45 -6.26
N TYR A 39 -3.14 -4.29 -6.35
CA TYR A 39 -3.81 -3.00 -6.41
C TYR A 39 -3.31 -2.19 -7.60
N GLU A 40 -4.19 -1.37 -8.17
CA GLU A 40 -3.76 -0.37 -9.13
C GLU A 40 -3.11 0.80 -8.39
N PRO A 41 -1.94 1.30 -8.83
CA PRO A 41 -1.28 2.44 -8.19
C PRO A 41 -2.18 3.69 -8.14
N SER A 42 -2.97 3.96 -9.19
CA SER A 42 -3.87 5.13 -9.26
C SER A 42 -4.91 5.15 -8.14
N ASP A 43 -5.42 3.97 -7.77
CA ASP A 43 -6.36 3.84 -6.66
C ASP A 43 -5.68 4.13 -5.31
N LEU A 44 -4.42 3.71 -5.13
CA LEU A 44 -3.63 4.00 -3.94
C LEU A 44 -3.24 5.48 -3.85
N ILE A 45 -2.96 6.14 -4.97
CA ILE A 45 -2.69 7.58 -5.03
C ILE A 45 -3.89 8.38 -4.51
N ARG A 46 -5.11 7.95 -4.86
CA ARG A 46 -6.34 8.61 -4.35
C ARG A 46 -6.51 8.47 -2.84
N LEU A 47 -5.92 7.45 -2.21
CA LEU A 47 -6.02 7.20 -0.77
C LEU A 47 -4.89 7.84 0.03
N PHE A 48 -3.65 7.75 -0.48
CA PHE A 48 -2.44 8.10 0.27
C PHE A 48 -1.63 9.25 -0.35
N GLY A 49 -1.99 9.68 -1.57
CA GLY A 49 -1.18 10.59 -2.38
C GLY A 49 -0.06 9.88 -3.13
N ASP A 50 0.79 10.64 -3.83
CA ASP A 50 1.97 10.12 -4.51
C ASP A 50 3.13 9.89 -3.52
N VAL A 51 3.07 8.76 -2.81
CA VAL A 51 4.09 8.35 -1.83
C VAL A 51 5.03 7.30 -2.41
N ASP A 52 6.18 7.14 -1.77
CA ASP A 52 7.10 6.02 -2.05
C ASP A 52 6.46 4.69 -1.69
N ILE A 53 6.73 3.63 -2.46
CA ILE A 53 6.13 2.31 -2.23
C ILE A 53 6.51 1.74 -0.87
N ASP A 54 7.72 1.97 -0.38
CA ASP A 54 8.16 1.47 0.92
C ASP A 54 7.33 2.06 2.08
N LEU A 55 6.67 3.20 1.87
CA LEU A 55 5.81 3.84 2.88
C LEU A 55 4.41 3.22 2.94
N ILE A 56 3.96 2.49 1.91
CA ILE A 56 2.61 1.93 1.82
C ILE A 56 2.36 0.89 2.93
N ASP A 57 3.40 0.15 3.33
CA ASP A 57 3.36 -0.83 4.42
C ASP A 57 2.72 -0.26 5.70
N GLY A 58 3.09 0.98 6.04
CA GLY A 58 2.62 1.65 7.25
C GLY A 58 1.15 2.09 7.20
N HIS A 59 0.58 2.22 6.00
CA HIS A 59 -0.79 2.68 5.77
C HIS A 59 -1.79 1.54 5.57
N MET A 60 -1.31 0.30 5.37
CA MET A 60 -2.14 -0.85 5.04
C MET A 60 -2.20 -1.86 6.18
N LEU A 61 -3.36 -2.50 6.34
CA LEU A 61 -3.59 -3.55 7.32
C LEU A 61 -3.94 -4.85 6.60
N CYS A 62 -3.44 -5.98 7.10
CA CYS A 62 -3.89 -7.27 6.61
C CYS A 62 -5.39 -7.47 6.90
N GLU A 63 -6.18 -7.88 5.92
CA GLU A 63 -7.61 -8.12 6.13
C GLU A 63 -7.95 -9.28 7.07
N LYS A 64 -7.02 -10.22 7.28
CA LYS A 64 -7.23 -11.37 8.16
C LYS A 64 -6.77 -11.06 9.60
N CYS A 65 -5.50 -10.73 9.78
CA CYS A 65 -4.95 -10.50 11.13
C CYS A 65 -5.04 -9.04 11.60
N ARG A 66 -5.38 -8.09 10.72
CA ARG A 66 -5.40 -6.64 11.00
C ARG A 66 -4.09 -6.10 11.57
N ASN A 67 -2.98 -6.80 11.36
CA ASN A 67 -1.65 -6.33 11.72
C ASN A 67 -0.95 -5.73 10.49
N LYS A 68 -0.26 -4.61 10.68
CA LYS A 68 0.56 -3.91 9.69
C LYS A 68 2.03 -4.35 9.70
N GLU A 69 2.54 -4.88 10.81
CA GLU A 69 3.97 -5.21 10.98
C GLU A 69 4.48 -6.23 9.97
N PHE A 70 3.61 -7.13 9.54
CA PHE A 70 3.92 -8.18 8.57
C PHE A 70 3.48 -7.83 7.15
N VAL A 71 2.99 -6.62 6.90
CA VAL A 71 2.54 -6.19 5.57
C VAL A 71 3.72 -5.61 4.81
N ARG A 72 3.91 -6.08 3.57
CA ARG A 72 4.93 -5.61 2.63
C ARG A 72 4.30 -5.28 1.29
N ALA A 73 4.70 -4.14 0.72
CA ALA A 73 4.27 -3.61 -0.56
C ALA A 73 5.44 -3.64 -1.54
N GLU A 74 5.16 -4.08 -2.76
CA GLU A 74 6.16 -4.20 -3.83
C GLU A 74 5.52 -3.76 -5.15
N ALA A 75 6.18 -2.88 -5.91
CA ALA A 75 5.82 -2.67 -7.32
C ALA A 75 6.31 -3.85 -8.14
N ARG A 76 5.42 -4.45 -8.92
CA ARG A 76 5.81 -5.45 -9.90
C ARG A 76 5.31 -5.08 -11.28
N HIS A 77 6.27 -5.07 -12.20
CA HIS A 77 5.97 -5.16 -13.62
C HIS A 77 5.56 -6.60 -13.93
N LEU A 78 4.37 -6.77 -14.51
CA LEU A 78 3.82 -8.08 -14.84
C LEU A 78 3.71 -8.21 -16.35
N THR A 79 4.17 -9.34 -16.86
CA THR A 79 3.98 -9.69 -18.27
C THR A 79 2.51 -9.90 -18.58
N ALA A 80 2.14 -9.79 -19.86
CA ALA A 80 0.76 -10.00 -20.30
C ALA A 80 0.21 -11.37 -19.84
N ARG A 81 1.04 -12.42 -19.87
CA ARG A 81 0.66 -13.76 -19.42
C ARG A 81 0.36 -13.82 -17.92
N GLU A 82 1.14 -13.15 -17.09
CA GLU A 82 0.92 -13.11 -15.64
C GLU A 82 -0.35 -12.34 -15.28
N ARG A 83 -0.67 -11.28 -16.04
CA ARG A 83 -1.87 -10.47 -15.79
C ARG A 83 -3.18 -11.23 -15.98
N VAL A 84 -3.25 -12.20 -16.90
CA VAL A 84 -4.48 -12.97 -17.18
C VAL A 84 -5.00 -13.73 -15.95
N GLY A 85 -4.12 -14.12 -15.02
CA GLY A 85 -4.49 -14.85 -13.80
C GLY A 85 -4.67 -13.98 -12.54
N ILE A 86 -4.42 -12.67 -12.64
CA ILE A 86 -4.34 -11.78 -11.47
C ILE A 86 -5.66 -11.04 -11.28
N ARG A 87 -6.19 -11.10 -10.06
CA ARG A 87 -7.32 -10.28 -9.63
C ARG A 87 -6.81 -8.99 -9.00
N VAL A 88 -6.95 -7.89 -9.74
CA VAL A 88 -6.63 -6.55 -9.24
C VAL A 88 -7.82 -6.02 -8.45
N ARG A 89 -7.58 -5.62 -7.21
CA ARG A 89 -8.57 -4.96 -6.37
C ARG A 89 -8.60 -3.48 -6.70
N ARG A 90 -9.81 -3.00 -6.98
CA ARG A 90 -10.08 -1.61 -7.35
C ARG A 90 -10.72 -0.85 -6.20
N LEU A 91 -10.42 0.44 -6.11
CA LEU A 91 -11.13 1.35 -5.21
C LEU A 91 -12.54 1.60 -5.76
N ALA A 92 -13.55 1.07 -5.08
CA ALA A 92 -14.95 1.24 -5.49
C ALA A 92 -15.52 2.60 -5.06
N GLU A 93 -15.32 2.99 -3.80
CA GLU A 93 -15.78 4.25 -3.24
C GLU A 93 -15.04 4.59 -1.94
N ILE A 94 -15.04 5.87 -1.56
CA ILE A 94 -14.56 6.35 -0.27
C ILE A 94 -15.77 6.93 0.47
N ARG A 95 -16.15 6.32 1.59
CA ARG A 95 -17.25 6.79 2.45
C ARG A 95 -16.70 7.54 3.66
N VAL A 96 -17.12 8.80 3.83
CA VAL A 96 -16.80 9.58 5.04
C VAL A 96 -17.87 9.34 6.10
N VAL A 97 -17.48 8.83 7.26
CA VAL A 97 -18.40 8.55 8.38
C VAL A 97 -18.17 9.59 9.48
N ARG A 98 -19.20 10.36 9.82
CA ARG A 98 -19.19 11.27 10.98
C ARG A 98 -19.45 10.45 12.25
N ARG A 99 -18.55 10.52 13.23
CA ARG A 99 -18.69 9.85 14.54
C ARG A 99 -18.77 10.90 15.65
N VAL A 100 -19.76 10.77 16.52
CA VAL A 100 -19.89 11.57 17.75
C VAL A 100 -18.99 10.95 18.81
N VAL A 101 -18.14 11.77 19.44
CA VAL A 101 -17.26 11.37 20.54
C VAL A 101 -17.66 12.20 21.75
N TRP A 102 -18.11 11.53 22.81
CA TRP A 102 -18.42 12.16 24.09
C TRP A 102 -17.16 12.14 24.96
N LYS A 103 -16.95 13.21 25.71
CA LYS A 103 -15.92 13.30 26.75
C LYS A 103 -16.65 13.69 28.04
N ASP A 104 -16.40 12.95 29.11
CA ASP A 104 -16.89 13.29 30.44
C ASP A 104 -16.10 14.48 31.03
N GLU A 105 -16.75 15.32 31.84
CA GLU A 105 -16.11 16.43 32.54
C GLU A 105 -15.28 15.90 33.73
N GLU A 106 -14.05 16.38 33.87
CA GLU A 106 -13.14 16.10 35.01
C GLU A 106 -13.31 17.16 36.10
#